data_AF-S4PLV2-F1
#
_entry.id   AF-S4PLV2-F1
#
_cell.length_a   1.000
_cell.length_b   1.000
_cell.length_c   1.000
_cell.angle_alpha   90.00
_cell.angle_beta   90.00
_cell.angle_gamma   90.00
#
_symmetry.space_group_name_H-M   'P 1'
#
loop_
_entity.id
_entity.type
_entity.pdbx_description
1 polymer ?
#
loop_
_entity_poly.entity_id
_entity_poly.type
_entity_poly.pdbx_seq_one_letter_code
_entity_poly.pdbx_strand_id
1 'polypeptide(L)'
;MLNNKHGEHYMVFEVSGGDGNSDGHAARNIFGRARSLGWPGDLAPPLERLCAACKHIESWLAANPKNVAILLAWGNRERLGVLVAAYMHYSAICGAPEHALDRYAMRRYLDDRVPMFQLPSNKRYIDTFAGLLAGQIRVNAAPLQLTHVSVAGSLAATTT
;
A
#
# COMPACT_ATOMS: atom_id res chain seq x y z
N MET A 1 -6.12 23.29 8.18
CA MET A 1 -4.65 23.17 8.00
C MET A 1 -4.26 22.87 6.56
N LEU A 2 -4.81 21.84 5.90
CA LEU A 2 -4.43 21.48 4.52
C LEU A 2 -4.75 22.58 3.50
N ASN A 3 -6.00 23.07 3.46
CA ASN A 3 -6.37 24.21 2.61
C ASN A 3 -5.48 25.44 2.86
N ASN A 4 -5.14 25.72 4.12
CA ASN A 4 -4.33 26.90 4.45
C ASN A 4 -2.87 26.78 3.98
N LYS A 5 -2.30 25.57 3.98
CA LYS A 5 -0.88 25.34 3.62
C LYS A 5 -0.67 24.97 2.15
N HIS A 6 -1.61 24.22 1.58
CA HIS A 6 -1.48 23.62 0.25
C HIS A 6 -2.57 24.06 -0.72
N GLY A 7 -3.61 24.78 -0.26
CA GLY A 7 -4.72 25.20 -1.12
C GLY A 7 -5.34 24.01 -1.84
N GLU A 8 -5.30 24.05 -3.17
CA GLU A 8 -5.79 23.01 -4.07
C GLU A 8 -4.76 21.91 -4.39
N HIS A 9 -3.53 22.04 -3.90
CA HIS A 9 -2.40 21.18 -4.22
C HIS A 9 -2.26 19.99 -3.25
N TYR A 10 -3.37 19.46 -2.72
CA TYR A 10 -3.32 18.20 -1.98
C TYR A 10 -4.42 17.23 -2.42
N MET A 11 -4.12 15.94 -2.32
CA MET A 11 -5.04 14.84 -2.53
C MET A 11 -4.89 13.85 -1.38
N VAL A 12 -6.00 13.48 -0.74
CA VAL A 12 -6.01 12.41 0.27
C VAL A 12 -6.22 11.07 -0.42
N PHE A 13 -5.30 10.15 -0.24
CA PHE A 13 -5.37 8.77 -0.71
C PHE A 13 -5.72 7.86 0.47
N GLU A 14 -6.96 7.40 0.48
CA GLU A 14 -7.51 6.57 1.54
C GLU A 14 -7.29 5.09 1.24
N VAL A 15 -6.51 4.41 2.09
CA VAL A 15 -6.11 2.99 1.94
C VAL A 15 -7.09 2.05 2.62
N SER A 16 -7.90 2.55 3.54
CA SER A 16 -8.99 1.77 4.13
C SER A 16 -10.08 1.56 3.08
N GLY A 17 -10.22 0.32 2.60
CA GLY A 17 -11.38 -0.07 1.81
C GLY A 17 -12.58 -0.20 2.73
N GLY A 18 -13.74 0.31 2.30
CA GLY A 18 -14.99 0.07 3.01
C GLY A 18 -15.30 -1.41 2.98
N ASP A 19 -15.06 -2.11 4.10
CA ASP A 19 -15.84 -3.30 4.40
C ASP A 19 -17.28 -2.80 4.45
N GLY A 20 -18.21 -3.44 3.74
CA GLY A 20 -19.55 -2.92 3.38
C GLY A 20 -20.50 -2.56 4.53
N ASN A 21 -19.99 -2.37 5.74
CA ASN A 21 -20.66 -1.99 6.97
C ASN A 21 -20.10 -0.70 7.61
N SER A 22 -19.13 -0.03 6.98
CA SER A 22 -18.62 1.25 7.50
C SER A 22 -19.43 2.43 6.97
N ASP A 23 -20.51 2.76 7.68
CA ASP A 23 -21.24 4.05 7.60
C ASP A 23 -20.40 5.23 8.18
N GLY A 24 -19.07 5.09 8.23
CA GLY A 24 -18.17 6.01 8.89
C GLY A 24 -17.15 6.61 7.93
N HIS A 25 -17.33 7.90 7.61
CA HIS A 25 -16.24 8.81 7.26
C HIS A 25 -15.46 8.49 5.98
N ALA A 26 -16.13 8.37 4.84
CA ALA A 26 -15.44 8.47 3.55
C ALA A 26 -14.56 9.72 3.59
N ALA A 27 -13.24 9.58 3.41
CA ALA A 27 -12.29 10.69 3.54
C ALA A 27 -12.69 11.89 2.67
N ARG A 28 -13.44 11.62 1.59
CA ARG A 28 -14.01 12.61 0.69
C ARG A 28 -15.00 13.55 1.38
N ASN A 29 -15.80 13.07 2.33
CA ASN A 29 -16.74 13.89 3.12
C ASN A 29 -16.01 14.82 4.09
N ILE A 30 -14.85 14.40 4.62
CA ILE A 30 -14.08 15.19 5.60
C ILE A 30 -13.19 16.21 4.90
N PHE A 31 -12.47 15.79 3.86
CA PHE A 31 -11.40 16.57 3.25
C PHE A 31 -11.78 17.20 1.91
N GLY A 32 -12.94 16.86 1.34
CA GLY A 32 -13.42 17.30 0.02
C GLY A 32 -12.63 16.71 -1.17
N ARG A 33 -11.32 16.53 -1.01
CA ARG A 33 -10.36 15.99 -2.00
C ARG A 33 -9.76 14.69 -1.51
N ALA A 34 -10.51 13.61 -1.66
CA ALA A 34 -10.01 12.29 -1.35
C ALA A 34 -10.37 11.27 -2.43
N ARG A 35 -9.45 10.32 -2.61
CA ARG A 35 -9.57 9.16 -3.48
C ARG A 35 -9.41 7.90 -2.63
N SER A 36 -10.41 7.02 -2.71
CA SER A 36 -10.27 5.69 -2.12
C SER A 36 -9.40 4.82 -3.04
N LEU A 37 -8.34 4.26 -2.46
CA LEU A 37 -7.48 3.24 -3.06
C LEU A 37 -7.79 1.83 -2.52
N GLY A 38 -8.46 1.78 -1.37
CA GLY A 38 -8.31 0.73 -0.38
C GLY A 38 -8.76 -0.68 -0.76
N TRP A 39 -8.51 -1.60 0.16
CA TRP A 39 -8.85 -3.02 0.10
C TRP A 39 -9.33 -3.49 1.49
N PRO A 40 -10.02 -4.64 1.59
CA PRO A 40 -10.66 -5.09 2.82
C PRO A 40 -9.73 -5.20 4.02
N GLY A 41 -10.31 -4.92 5.19
CA GLY A 41 -9.91 -5.37 6.54
C GLY A 41 -8.49 -5.88 6.77
N ASP A 42 -8.34 -7.13 6.39
CA ASP A 42 -7.44 -8.08 7.05
C ASP A 42 -6.62 -8.87 6.04
N LEU A 43 -6.68 -8.48 4.77
CA LEU A 43 -6.00 -9.15 3.67
C LEU A 43 -4.95 -8.25 3.04
N ALA A 44 -3.90 -8.88 2.52
CA ALA A 44 -2.95 -8.19 1.66
C ALA A 44 -3.66 -7.70 0.39
N PRO A 45 -3.32 -6.51 -0.13
CA PRO A 45 -3.91 -5.98 -1.34
C PRO A 45 -3.60 -6.86 -2.55
N PRO A 46 -4.55 -7.04 -3.49
CA PRO A 46 -4.23 -7.53 -4.82
C PRO A 46 -3.09 -6.71 -5.46
N LEU A 47 -2.19 -7.38 -6.19
CA LEU A 47 -1.03 -6.71 -6.84
C LEU A 47 -1.47 -5.60 -7.82
N GLU A 48 -2.60 -5.81 -8.50
CA GLU A 48 -3.22 -4.81 -9.37
C GLU A 48 -3.64 -3.54 -8.61
N ARG A 49 -4.14 -3.70 -7.38
CA ARG A 49 -4.52 -2.58 -6.51
C ARG A 49 -3.29 -1.79 -6.08
N LEU A 50 -2.19 -2.46 -5.74
CA LEU A 50 -0.91 -1.79 -5.45
C LEU A 50 -0.41 -1.00 -6.66
N CYS A 51 -0.45 -1.60 -7.85
CA CYS A 51 -0.04 -0.94 -9.09
C CYS A 51 -0.90 0.29 -9.39
N ALA A 52 -2.22 0.16 -9.32
CA ALA A 52 -3.16 1.26 -9.53
C ALA A 52 -2.95 2.39 -8.51
N ALA A 53 -2.78 2.04 -7.23
CA ALA A 53 -2.47 3.00 -6.17
C ALA A 53 -1.19 3.80 -6.46
N CYS A 54 -0.10 3.12 -6.81
CA CYS A 54 1.16 3.77 -7.16
C CYS A 54 1.00 4.72 -8.35
N LYS A 55 0.32 4.27 -9.43
CA LYS A 55 0.05 5.11 -10.61
C LYS A 55 -0.79 6.34 -10.28
N HIS A 56 -1.78 6.21 -9.40
CA HIS A 56 -2.61 7.33 -9.00
C HIS A 56 -1.85 8.36 -8.17
N ILE A 57 -0.99 7.92 -7.26
CA ILE A 57 -0.11 8.80 -6.49
C ILE A 57 0.87 9.50 -7.43
N GLU A 58 1.57 8.74 -8.28
CA GLU A 58 2.54 9.29 -9.23
C GLU A 58 1.91 10.32 -10.18
N SER A 59 0.76 9.97 -10.77
CA SER A 59 0.04 10.87 -11.67
C SER A 59 -0.37 12.18 -11.00
N TRP A 60 -0.73 12.14 -9.71
CA TRP A 60 -1.07 13.35 -8.95
C TRP A 60 0.16 14.21 -8.67
N LEU A 61 1.25 13.59 -8.21
CA LEU A 61 2.49 14.28 -7.88
C LEU A 61 3.14 14.90 -9.14
N ALA A 62 3.13 14.17 -10.25
CA ALA A 62 3.69 14.64 -11.52
C ALA A 62 2.88 15.78 -12.17
N ALA A 63 1.59 15.93 -11.83
CA ALA A 63 0.74 16.94 -12.45
C ALA A 63 1.12 18.39 -12.06
N ASN A 64 1.73 18.59 -10.88
CA ASN A 64 2.21 19.91 -10.46
C ASN A 64 3.27 19.76 -9.35
N PRO A 65 4.40 20.47 -9.40
CA PRO A 65 5.45 20.37 -8.37
C PRO A 65 5.02 20.80 -6.96
N LYS A 66 3.91 21.53 -6.82
CA LYS A 66 3.33 21.89 -5.51
C LYS A 66 2.43 20.80 -4.93
N ASN A 67 2.06 19.79 -5.73
CA ASN A 67 1.11 18.76 -5.32
C ASN A 67 1.71 17.88 -4.22
N VAL A 68 0.90 17.63 -3.20
CA VAL A 68 1.22 16.75 -2.08
C VAL A 68 0.21 15.62 -2.02
N ALA A 69 0.71 14.39 -1.90
CA ALA A 69 -0.12 13.21 -1.65
C ALA A 69 -0.18 12.94 -0.14
N ILE A 70 -1.39 12.82 0.40
CA ILE A 70 -1.63 12.54 1.82
C ILE A 70 -2.16 11.11 1.93
N LEU A 71 -1.42 10.24 2.59
CA LEU A 71 -1.85 8.85 2.79
C LEU A 71 -2.65 8.73 4.08
N LEU A 72 -3.85 8.17 3.99
CA LEU A 72 -4.76 7.99 5.12
C LEU A 72 -5.18 6.53 5.23
N ALA A 73 -5.04 5.96 6.42
CA ALA A 73 -5.72 4.73 6.79
C ALA A 73 -6.42 4.96 8.13
N TRP A 74 -7.66 4.49 8.21
CA TRP A 74 -8.41 4.41 9.45
C TRP A 74 -7.97 3.15 10.21
N GLY A 75 -7.56 3.34 11.46
CA GLY A 75 -7.12 2.26 12.33
C GLY A 75 -5.72 1.74 11.99
N ASN A 76 -5.65 0.64 11.24
CA ASN A 76 -4.42 -0.14 11.08
C ASN A 76 -3.36 0.57 10.23
N ARG A 77 -2.22 0.90 10.86
CA ARG A 77 -1.06 1.55 10.24
C ARG A 77 -0.31 0.64 9.26
N GLU A 78 -0.46 -0.68 9.36
CA GLU A 78 0.19 -1.61 8.43
C GLU A 78 -0.27 -1.40 6.98
N ARG A 79 -1.53 -1.01 6.76
CA ARG A 79 -2.02 -0.73 5.41
C ARG A 79 -1.26 0.45 4.78
N LEU A 80 -0.95 1.47 5.57
CA LEU A 80 -0.05 2.55 5.15
C LEU A 80 1.35 2.01 4.87
N GLY A 81 1.88 1.16 5.75
CA GLY A 81 3.17 0.50 5.54
C GLY A 81 3.25 -0.26 4.22
N VAL A 82 2.21 -1.03 3.88
CA VAL A 82 2.12 -1.76 2.61
C VAL A 82 2.15 -0.81 1.42
N LEU A 83 1.33 0.25 1.46
CA LEU A 83 1.29 1.23 0.37
C LEU A 83 2.61 2.01 0.23
N VAL A 84 3.20 2.45 1.34
CA VAL A 84 4.47 3.19 1.36
C VAL A 84 5.60 2.30 0.84
N ALA A 85 5.68 1.04 1.26
CA ALA A 85 6.68 0.10 0.77
C ALA A 85 6.50 -0.17 -0.73
N ALA A 86 5.27 -0.42 -1.18
CA ALA A 86 4.97 -0.62 -2.60
C ALA A 86 5.36 0.61 -3.45
N TYR A 87 5.01 1.82 -3.00
CA TYR A 87 5.33 3.06 -3.71
C TYR A 87 6.84 3.38 -3.68
N MET A 88 7.54 3.05 -2.60
CA MET A 88 9.00 3.17 -2.52
C MET A 88 9.68 2.28 -3.58
N HIS A 89 9.23 1.03 -3.75
CA HIS A 89 9.74 0.14 -4.80
C HIS A 89 9.34 0.62 -6.21
N TYR A 90 8.09 1.06 -6.38
CA TYR A 90 7.60 1.60 -7.65
C TYR A 90 8.40 2.83 -8.10
N SER A 91 8.57 3.83 -7.23
CA SER A 91 9.31 5.07 -7.53
C SER A 91 10.81 4.84 -7.75
N ALA A 92 11.39 3.75 -7.20
CA ALA A 92 12.78 3.39 -7.48
C ALA A 92 13.01 2.89 -8.91
N ILE A 93 11.98 2.32 -9.54
CA ILE A 93 12.06 1.69 -10.87
C ILE A 93 11.42 2.56 -11.94
N CYS A 94 10.24 3.10 -11.66
CA CYS A 94 9.41 3.86 -12.59
C CYS A 94 9.44 5.38 -12.37
N GLY A 95 9.99 5.85 -11.25
CA GLY A 95 10.03 7.27 -10.89
C GLY A 95 11.31 7.97 -11.35
N ALA A 96 11.35 9.30 -11.16
CA ALA A 96 12.53 10.10 -11.47
C ALA A 96 13.69 9.83 -10.48
N PRO A 97 14.96 9.88 -10.92
CA PRO A 97 16.12 9.71 -10.04
C PRO A 97 16.17 10.71 -8.88
N GLU A 98 15.59 11.89 -9.08
CA GLU A 98 15.58 13.03 -8.15
C GLU A 98 14.79 12.76 -6.85
N HIS A 99 14.04 11.65 -6.78
CA HIS A 99 13.25 11.26 -5.59
C HIS A 99 14.05 10.44 -4.55
N ALA A 100 15.39 10.50 -4.56
CA ALA A 100 16.22 9.72 -3.63
C ALA A 100 15.96 10.07 -2.15
N LEU A 101 15.76 11.36 -1.85
CA LEU A 101 15.41 11.84 -0.51
C LEU A 101 14.02 11.34 -0.07
N ASP A 102 13.07 11.29 -1.00
CA ASP A 102 11.73 10.77 -0.71
C ASP A 102 11.79 9.28 -0.38
N ARG A 103 12.60 8.49 -1.11
CA ARG A 103 12.82 7.07 -0.78
C ARG A 103 13.48 6.88 0.58
N TYR A 104 14.42 7.74 0.95
CA TYR A 104 15.00 7.73 2.30
C TYR A 104 13.95 8.04 3.37
N ALA A 105 13.10 9.06 3.16
CA ALA A 105 12.03 9.40 4.08
C ALA A 105 10.98 8.28 4.20
N MET A 106 10.61 7.64 3.10
CA MET A 106 9.72 6.46 3.09
C MET A 106 10.33 5.29 3.85
N ARG A 107 11.62 5.00 3.63
CA ARG A 107 12.34 3.95 4.37
C ARG A 107 12.33 4.22 5.86
N ARG A 108 12.65 5.45 6.27
CA ARG A 108 12.61 5.87 7.68
C ARG A 108 11.21 5.75 8.27
N TYR A 109 10.16 6.13 7.54
CA TYR A 109 8.79 5.93 8.00
C TYR A 109 8.49 4.45 8.26
N LEU A 110 8.90 3.56 7.36
CA LEU A 110 8.71 2.11 7.54
C LEU A 110 9.46 1.63 8.79
N ASP A 111 10.72 2.01 8.96
CA ASP A 111 11.52 1.59 10.11
C ASP A 111 10.96 2.15 11.45
N ASP A 112 10.52 3.41 11.48
CA ASP A 112 10.04 4.09 12.71
C ASP A 112 8.57 3.76 13.07
N ARG A 113 7.71 3.52 12.07
CA ARG A 113 6.24 3.42 12.26
C ARG A 113 5.67 2.04 11.98
N VAL A 114 6.36 1.23 11.16
CA VAL A 114 5.94 -0.13 10.78
C VAL A 114 7.15 -1.07 10.81
N PRO A 115 7.83 -1.22 11.98
CA PRO A 115 9.08 -1.98 12.07
C PRO A 115 8.90 -3.46 11.73
N MET A 116 7.68 -3.98 11.86
CA MET A 116 7.31 -5.35 11.54
C MET A 116 5.89 -5.41 10.98
N PHE A 117 5.70 -6.18 9.90
CA PHE A 117 4.38 -6.60 9.42
C PHE A 117 3.92 -7.85 10.18
N GLN A 118 2.88 -7.73 10.98
CA GLN A 118 2.19 -8.79 11.71
C GLN A 118 1.59 -9.84 10.78
N LEU A 119 1.03 -9.41 9.63
CA LEU A 119 0.52 -10.32 8.61
C LEU A 119 1.65 -10.69 7.62
N PRO A 120 2.11 -11.96 7.57
CA PRO A 120 3.15 -12.38 6.64
C PRO A 120 2.74 -12.21 5.17
N SER A 121 1.43 -12.26 4.90
CA SER A 121 0.85 -12.01 3.58
C SER A 121 1.16 -10.60 3.07
N ASN A 122 1.16 -9.57 3.94
CA ASN A 122 1.51 -8.20 3.57
C ASN A 122 2.95 -8.14 3.04
N LYS A 123 3.90 -8.69 3.81
CA LYS A 123 5.30 -8.77 3.39
C LYS A 123 5.44 -9.52 2.06
N ARG A 124 4.80 -10.70 1.94
CA ARG A 124 4.84 -11.50 0.70
C ARG A 124 4.37 -10.70 -0.52
N TYR A 125 3.29 -9.94 -0.40
CA TYR A 125 2.75 -9.17 -1.52
C TYR A 125 3.61 -7.96 -1.88
N ILE A 126 4.24 -7.30 -0.89
CA ILE A 126 5.24 -6.24 -1.14
C ILE A 126 6.44 -6.82 -1.91
N ASP A 127 7.00 -7.94 -1.43
CA ASP A 127 8.17 -8.58 -2.02
C ASP A 127 7.82 -9.11 -3.44
N THR A 128 6.62 -9.65 -3.64
CA THR A 128 6.14 -10.10 -4.95
C THR A 128 5.98 -8.93 -5.91
N PHE A 129 5.38 -7.83 -5.45
CA PHE A 129 5.19 -6.62 -6.26
C PHE A 129 6.53 -6.02 -6.68
N ALA A 130 7.48 -5.89 -5.74
CA ALA A 130 8.83 -5.41 -6.02
C ALA A 130 9.56 -6.31 -7.04
N GLY A 131 9.48 -7.63 -6.85
CA GLY A 131 10.10 -8.61 -7.76
C GLY A 131 9.49 -8.60 -9.17
N LEU A 132 8.18 -8.37 -9.28
CA LEU A 132 7.51 -8.19 -10.59
C LEU A 132 7.98 -6.92 -11.29
N LEU A 133 8.05 -5.79 -10.57
CA LEU A 133 8.53 -4.53 -11.13
C LEU A 133 9.99 -4.61 -11.59
N ALA A 134 10.84 -5.31 -10.83
CA ALA A 134 12.25 -5.51 -11.15
C ALA A 134 12.50 -6.59 -12.23
N GLY A 135 11.45 -7.26 -12.73
CA GLY A 135 11.58 -8.37 -13.68
C GLY A 135 12.21 -9.64 -13.10
N GLN A 136 12.37 -9.71 -11.77
CA GLN A 136 12.91 -10.86 -11.03
C GLN A 136 11.88 -11.99 -10.88
N ILE A 137 10.59 -11.63 -10.88
CA ILE A 137 9.46 -12.57 -10.86
C ILE A 137 8.74 -12.48 -12.20
N ARG A 138 8.38 -13.62 -12.77
CA ARG A 138 7.55 -13.71 -13.98
C ARG A 138 6.20 -14.30 -13.63
N VAL A 139 5.13 -13.70 -14.15
CA VAL A 139 3.77 -14.20 -13.97
C VAL A 139 3.63 -15.50 -14.75
N ASN A 140 3.17 -16.56 -14.07
CA ASN A 140 2.72 -17.76 -14.76
C ASN A 140 1.30 -17.52 -15.29
N ALA A 141 1.15 -17.48 -16.61
CA ALA A 141 -0.14 -17.31 -17.27
C ALA A 141 -0.88 -18.65 -17.47
N ALA A 142 -0.21 -19.79 -17.26
CA ALA A 142 -0.85 -21.09 -17.38
C ALA A 142 -1.80 -21.34 -16.19
N PRO A 143 -3.01 -21.89 -16.43
CA PRO A 143 -3.92 -22.25 -15.36
C PRO A 143 -3.27 -23.33 -14.48
N LEU A 144 -3.44 -23.18 -13.17
CA LEU A 144 -2.97 -24.15 -12.18
C LEU A 144 -4.16 -24.82 -11.50
N GLN A 145 -4.04 -26.12 -11.24
CA GLN A 145 -5.01 -26.87 -10.44
C GLN A 145 -4.38 -27.21 -9.08
N LEU A 146 -5.06 -26.83 -8.01
CA LEU A 146 -4.67 -27.24 -6.66
C LEU A 146 -5.17 -28.67 -6.43
N THR A 147 -4.27 -29.65 -6.52
CA THR A 147 -4.64 -31.06 -6.36
C THR A 147 -4.60 -31.53 -4.91
N HIS A 148 -3.60 -31.07 -4.15
CA HIS A 148 -3.31 -31.55 -2.80
C HIS A 148 -2.67 -30.44 -1.97
N VAL A 149 -2.90 -30.47 -0.65
CA VAL A 149 -2.21 -29.61 0.34
C VAL A 149 -1.65 -30.53 1.43
N SER A 150 -0.35 -30.44 1.68
CA SER A 150 0.31 -31.17 2.77
C SER A 150 0.71 -30.18 3.86
N VAL A 151 0.30 -30.45 5.10
CA VAL A 151 0.66 -29.64 6.27
C VAL A 151 1.65 -30.42 7.11
N ALA A 152 2.85 -29.87 7.30
CA ALA A 152 3.89 -30.46 8.14
C ALA A 152 3.96 -29.72 9.48
N GLY A 153 3.88 -30.45 10.59
CA GLY A 153 4.01 -29.91 11.95
C GLY A 153 3.34 -30.79 13.00
N SER A 154 3.81 -30.71 14.26
CA SER A 154 3.12 -31.28 15.42
C SER A 154 2.11 -30.26 15.93
N LEU A 155 0.86 -30.69 16.18
CA LEU A 155 -0.09 -29.87 16.94
C LEU A 155 0.51 -29.70 18.34
N ALA A 156 0.84 -28.47 18.74
CA ALA A 156 1.28 -28.20 20.10
C ALA A 156 0.21 -28.75 21.05
N ALA A 157 0.60 -29.71 21.89
CA ALA A 157 -0.28 -30.28 22.89
C ALA A 157 -0.79 -29.13 23.76
N THR A 158 -2.11 -28.99 23.85
CA THR A 158 -2.75 -28.02 24.74
C THR A 158 -2.33 -28.36 26.17
N THR A 159 -1.40 -27.58 26.74
CA THR A 159 -1.11 -27.67 28.17
C THR A 159 -2.34 -27.18 28.92
N THR A 160 -3.06 -28.13 29.51
CA THR A 160 -4.18 -27.93 30.44
C THR A 160 -3.76 -27.20 31.70
#